data_AF-A0A2K2D331-F1
#
_entry.id   AF-A0A2K2D331-F1
#
_cell.length_a   1.000
_cell.length_b   1.000
_cell.length_c   1.000
_cell.angle_alpha   90.00
_cell.angle_beta   90.00
_cell.angle_gamma   90.00
#
_symmetry.space_group_name_H-M   'P 1'
#
loop_
_entity.id
_entity.type
_entity.pdbx_description
1 polymer ?
#
loop_
_entity_poly.entity_id
_entity_poly.type
_entity_poly.pdbx_seq_one_letter_code
_entity_poly.pdbx_strand_id
1 'polypeptide(L)'
;MAAMWSGKSWTDEGAKRRRTTLACGGGAFDELHDELVVSILADVAATANSPADLAAATLTCKRFRELGQHKLVLARASPRCVAVRAKGWSDDAHRFLLRCSDAGNTDASYLLGMILYYCAGNRPAGSELLAQAALRGHAEALYSMAIIQFNGSGGSKDSRNLLVAAHLCAHAAGRGHTDALRELGHCVSDGYGVRKSVSAGRRLLVQANFNEMCAALRAGAGQGVQRPSHECLLSDFGCHHVAAGRARAANGANEFLAEWFATRPAAVAEAAAGAGLRLCSQPACGRPETRKNEFRRCSACGVVVYCSRACQALHWRAGHRTECANANAAGNANANVQAGAAAGGSNANAAASALMA
;
A
#
# COMPACT_ATOMS: atom_id res chain seq x y z
N MET A 1 -19.37 -25.73 -25.97
CA MET A 1 -19.23 -25.69 -27.44
C MET A 1 -17.76 -25.47 -27.77
N ALA A 2 -17.05 -26.57 -28.01
CA ALA A 2 -15.65 -26.56 -28.39
C ALA A 2 -15.55 -26.27 -29.90
N ALA A 3 -14.75 -25.28 -30.29
CA ALA A 3 -14.40 -25.04 -31.67
C ALA A 3 -12.97 -25.54 -31.90
N MET A 4 -12.89 -26.65 -32.62
CA MET A 4 -11.71 -27.23 -33.25
C MET A 4 -11.09 -26.22 -34.19
N TRP A 5 -9.75 -26.12 -34.26
CA TRP A 5 -9.06 -25.67 -35.48
C TRP A 5 -8.02 -26.71 -35.91
N SER A 6 -8.24 -27.18 -37.12
CA SER A 6 -7.48 -28.15 -37.91
C SER A 6 -6.16 -27.54 -38.40
N GLY A 7 -5.12 -28.36 -38.43
CA GLY A 7 -3.82 -28.01 -38.97
C GLY A 7 -3.79 -27.84 -40.48
N LYS A 8 -2.72 -27.16 -40.94
CA LYS A 8 -2.14 -27.36 -42.27
C LYS A 8 -0.62 -27.36 -42.12
N SER A 9 -0.03 -28.43 -42.64
CA SER A 9 1.39 -28.67 -42.83
C SER A 9 1.98 -27.69 -43.86
N TRP A 10 3.19 -27.22 -43.61
CA TRP A 10 4.06 -26.60 -44.61
C TRP A 10 5.37 -27.36 -44.63
N THR A 11 5.64 -28.05 -45.72
CA THR A 11 6.98 -28.50 -46.13
C THR A 11 7.29 -27.79 -47.42
N ASP A 12 8.36 -26.98 -47.44
CA ASP A 12 9.13 -26.78 -48.66
C ASP A 12 10.59 -26.49 -48.31
N GLU A 13 11.46 -27.37 -48.79
CA GLU A 13 12.91 -27.25 -48.71
C GLU A 13 13.39 -26.29 -49.80
N GLY A 14 13.94 -25.15 -49.41
CA GLY A 14 14.50 -24.15 -50.31
C GLY A 14 15.90 -23.71 -49.88
N ALA A 15 16.89 -24.58 -49.98
CA ALA A 15 18.28 -24.19 -49.83
C ALA A 15 18.74 -23.38 -51.06
N LYS A 16 19.09 -22.09 -50.89
CA LYS A 16 20.27 -21.49 -51.56
C LYS A 16 20.62 -20.06 -51.13
N ARG A 17 21.93 -19.93 -50.87
CA ARG A 17 22.83 -18.77 -50.95
C ARG A 17 22.85 -17.78 -49.77
N ARG A 18 23.84 -18.03 -48.91
CA ARG A 18 24.56 -16.99 -48.15
C ARG A 18 24.93 -15.85 -49.11
N ARG A 19 24.40 -14.66 -48.84
CA ARG A 19 24.92 -13.41 -49.38
C ARG A 19 25.67 -12.73 -48.25
N THR A 20 26.98 -12.90 -48.24
CA THR A 20 27.92 -12.10 -47.47
C THR A 20 27.88 -10.66 -48.00
N THR A 21 27.03 -9.83 -47.40
CA THR A 21 27.14 -8.38 -47.49
C THR A 21 27.94 -7.90 -46.29
N LEU A 22 29.19 -7.55 -46.53
CA LEU A 22 29.96 -6.66 -45.65
C LEU A 22 29.23 -5.32 -45.60
N ALA A 23 28.46 -5.10 -44.53
CA ALA A 23 27.90 -3.80 -44.19
C ALA A 23 28.69 -3.28 -42.99
N CYS A 24 29.63 -2.37 -43.26
CA CYS A 24 30.24 -1.53 -42.24
C CYS A 24 29.16 -0.52 -41.80
N GLY A 25 28.51 -0.77 -40.66
CA GLY A 25 27.45 0.10 -40.15
C GLY A 25 26.56 -0.46 -39.03
N GLY A 26 26.91 -1.61 -38.43
CA GLY A 26 26.21 -2.11 -37.25
C GLY A 26 26.81 -1.54 -35.97
N GLY A 27 25.98 -0.99 -35.08
CA GLY A 27 26.42 -0.69 -33.72
C GLY A 27 26.82 -1.97 -32.98
N ALA A 28 27.59 -1.86 -31.89
CA ALA A 28 28.12 -3.01 -31.14
C ALA A 28 27.06 -4.06 -30.70
N PHE A 29 25.77 -3.68 -30.68
CA PHE A 29 24.67 -4.58 -30.34
C PHE A 29 24.05 -5.31 -31.52
N ASP A 30 24.26 -4.87 -32.77
CA ASP A 30 23.62 -5.46 -33.96
C ASP A 30 24.10 -6.89 -34.25
N GLU A 31 25.26 -7.27 -33.72
CA GLU A 31 25.84 -8.62 -33.82
C GLU A 31 25.35 -9.57 -32.72
N LEU A 32 24.76 -9.06 -31.63
CA LEU A 32 24.27 -9.89 -30.53
C LEU A 32 22.98 -10.61 -30.92
N HIS A 33 22.77 -11.82 -30.43
CA HIS A 33 21.50 -12.54 -30.59
C HIS A 33 20.39 -11.92 -29.73
N ASP A 34 19.15 -11.93 -30.20
CA ASP A 34 18.00 -11.32 -29.47
C ASP A 34 17.84 -11.88 -28.06
N GLU A 35 18.07 -13.18 -27.86
CA GLU A 35 18.04 -13.81 -26.52
C GLU A 35 19.04 -13.18 -25.53
N LEU A 36 20.23 -12.79 -26.00
CA LEU A 36 21.21 -12.11 -25.15
C LEU A 36 20.73 -10.70 -24.80
N VAL A 37 20.17 -9.98 -25.77
CA VAL A 37 19.61 -8.65 -25.54
C VAL A 37 18.41 -8.71 -24.58
N VAL A 38 17.53 -9.70 -24.73
CA VAL A 38 16.41 -9.96 -23.82
C VAL A 38 16.92 -10.27 -22.41
N SER A 39 17.97 -11.09 -22.26
CA SER A 39 18.57 -11.37 -20.95
C SER A 39 19.12 -10.10 -20.32
N ILE A 40 19.87 -9.28 -21.07
CA ILE A 40 20.41 -8.00 -20.60
C ILE A 40 19.28 -7.06 -20.16
N LEU A 41 18.24 -6.90 -20.98
CA LEU A 41 17.10 -6.05 -20.65
C LEU A 41 16.31 -6.57 -19.44
N ALA A 42 16.23 -7.89 -19.25
CA ALA A 42 15.58 -8.47 -18.08
C ALA A 42 16.37 -8.22 -16.80
N ASP A 43 17.70 -8.19 -16.86
CA ASP A 43 18.55 -7.81 -15.73
C ASP A 43 18.49 -6.30 -15.46
N VAL A 44 18.41 -5.46 -16.50
CA VAL A 44 18.11 -4.02 -16.36
C VAL A 44 16.76 -3.84 -15.66
N ALA A 45 15.70 -4.54 -16.09
CA ALA A 45 14.38 -4.44 -15.48
C ALA A 45 14.39 -4.91 -14.01
N ALA A 46 15.13 -5.99 -13.71
CA ALA A 46 15.25 -6.53 -12.34
C ALA A 46 16.04 -5.63 -11.39
N THR A 47 16.96 -4.82 -11.90
CA THR A 47 17.81 -3.92 -11.09
C THR A 47 17.42 -2.45 -11.18
N ALA A 48 16.44 -2.11 -12.03
CA ALA A 48 15.93 -0.76 -12.19
C ALA A 48 15.39 -0.18 -10.86
N ASN A 49 15.75 1.08 -10.61
CA ASN A 49 15.32 1.88 -9.46
C ASN A 49 14.14 2.78 -9.78
N SER A 50 13.74 2.87 -11.05
CA SER A 50 12.55 3.60 -11.49
C SER A 50 12.01 3.04 -12.81
N PRO A 51 10.75 3.34 -13.18
CA PRO A 51 10.25 3.00 -14.52
C PRO A 51 11.06 3.65 -15.65
N ALA A 52 11.73 4.79 -15.37
CA ALA A 52 12.52 5.50 -16.36
C ALA A 52 13.80 4.74 -16.77
N ASP A 53 14.35 3.89 -15.90
CA ASP A 53 15.59 3.15 -16.19
C ASP A 53 15.36 2.16 -17.33
N LEU A 54 14.27 1.39 -17.27
CA LEU A 54 13.87 0.48 -18.34
C LEU A 54 13.37 1.25 -19.57
N ALA A 55 12.63 2.35 -19.38
CA ALA A 55 12.20 3.19 -20.49
C ALA A 55 13.39 3.76 -21.27
N ALA A 56 14.42 4.27 -20.60
CA ALA A 56 15.63 4.79 -21.22
C ALA A 56 16.34 3.72 -22.05
N ALA A 57 16.49 2.50 -21.50
CA ALA A 57 17.08 1.37 -22.22
C ALA A 57 16.27 1.01 -23.48
N THR A 58 14.95 0.92 -23.36
CA THR A 58 14.06 0.52 -24.47
C THR A 58 13.86 1.62 -25.52
N LEU A 59 14.14 2.88 -25.19
CA LEU A 59 14.04 4.01 -26.13
C LEU A 59 15.32 4.24 -26.96
N THR A 60 16.40 3.49 -26.69
CA THR A 60 17.67 3.61 -27.43
C THR A 60 17.54 3.32 -28.92
N CYS A 61 16.85 2.24 -29.31
CA CYS A 61 16.63 1.86 -30.70
C CYS A 61 15.35 1.05 -30.87
N LYS A 62 14.91 0.87 -32.13
CA LYS A 62 13.70 0.07 -32.46
C LYS A 62 13.79 -1.36 -31.93
N ARG A 63 14.96 -2.00 -32.08
CA ARG A 63 15.20 -3.37 -31.62
C ARG A 63 15.06 -3.49 -30.09
N PHE A 64 15.64 -2.58 -29.32
CA PHE A 64 15.50 -2.59 -27.86
C PHE A 64 14.07 -2.28 -27.42
N ARG A 65 13.36 -1.43 -28.17
CA ARG A 65 11.93 -1.16 -27.92
C ARG A 65 11.07 -2.41 -28.08
N GLU A 66 11.35 -3.21 -29.10
CA GLU A 66 10.66 -4.47 -29.39
C GLU A 66 11.05 -5.59 -28.42
N LEU A 67 12.35 -5.73 -28.10
CA LEU A 67 12.82 -6.77 -27.19
C LEU A 67 12.54 -6.46 -25.72
N GLY A 68 12.49 -5.19 -25.32
CA GLY A 68 12.10 -4.78 -23.97
C GLY A 68 10.64 -5.08 -23.64
N GLN A 69 9.84 -5.35 -24.66
CA GLN A 69 8.45 -5.78 -24.57
C GLN A 69 8.30 -7.29 -24.39
N HIS A 70 9.40 -8.04 -24.40
CA HIS A 70 9.42 -9.48 -24.22
C HIS A 70 8.93 -9.88 -22.81
N LYS A 71 8.17 -10.99 -22.73
CA LYS A 71 7.55 -11.45 -21.47
C LYS A 71 8.55 -11.60 -20.33
N LEU A 72 9.75 -12.12 -20.60
CA LEU A 72 10.79 -12.29 -19.57
C LEU A 72 11.23 -10.95 -18.95
N VAL A 73 11.38 -9.91 -19.78
CA VAL A 73 11.81 -8.57 -19.32
C VAL A 73 10.75 -7.98 -18.39
N LEU A 74 9.49 -8.02 -18.83
CA LEU A 74 8.35 -7.47 -18.09
C LEU A 74 8.07 -8.27 -16.80
N ALA A 75 8.17 -9.60 -16.85
CA ALA A 75 7.99 -10.47 -15.68
C ALA A 75 9.05 -10.21 -14.60
N ARG A 76 10.28 -9.83 -14.99
CA ARG A 76 11.40 -9.58 -14.07
C ARG A 76 11.53 -8.13 -13.61
N ALA A 77 10.67 -7.21 -14.09
CA ALA A 77 10.69 -5.83 -13.65
C ALA A 77 10.59 -5.72 -12.12
N SER A 78 11.53 -5.00 -11.50
CA SER A 78 11.59 -4.84 -10.06
C SER A 78 10.37 -4.08 -9.51
N PRO A 79 10.07 -4.16 -8.19
CA PRO A 79 9.01 -3.35 -7.58
C PRO A 79 9.19 -1.85 -7.86
N ARG A 80 10.44 -1.37 -7.94
CA ARG A 80 10.75 0.03 -8.26
C ARG A 80 10.62 0.34 -9.75
N CYS A 81 10.94 -0.63 -10.62
CA CYS A 81 10.73 -0.52 -12.06
C CYS A 81 9.25 -0.33 -12.40
N VAL A 82 8.34 -0.95 -11.65
CA VAL A 82 6.90 -0.82 -11.87
C VAL A 82 6.27 0.30 -11.03
N ALA A 83 6.99 0.95 -10.12
CA ALA A 83 6.47 1.99 -9.23
C ALA A 83 6.20 3.33 -9.95
N VAL A 84 5.20 3.34 -10.84
CA VAL A 84 4.66 4.56 -11.44
C VAL A 84 4.09 5.47 -10.35
N ARG A 85 4.32 6.77 -10.46
CA ARG A 85 3.83 7.82 -9.55
C ARG A 85 2.55 8.45 -10.10
N ALA A 86 1.70 9.03 -9.24
CA ALA A 86 0.42 9.58 -9.68
C ALA A 86 0.57 10.71 -10.72
N LYS A 87 1.57 11.58 -10.57
CA LYS A 87 1.93 12.62 -11.56
C LYS A 87 2.31 12.04 -12.93
N GLY A 88 2.85 10.83 -12.97
CA GLY A 88 3.24 10.12 -14.19
C GLY A 88 2.17 9.16 -14.71
N TRP A 89 0.95 9.18 -14.15
CA TRP A 89 -0.12 8.29 -14.59
C TRP A 89 -0.65 8.69 -15.96
N SER A 90 -0.65 7.74 -16.90
CA SER A 90 -1.10 7.90 -18.28
C SER A 90 -1.61 6.57 -18.83
N ASP A 91 -2.24 6.58 -20.01
CA ASP A 91 -2.67 5.35 -20.70
C ASP A 91 -1.47 4.44 -21.02
N ASP A 92 -0.31 5.01 -21.30
CA ASP A 92 0.93 4.26 -21.53
C ASP A 92 1.44 3.62 -20.23
N ALA A 93 1.36 4.33 -19.10
CA ALA A 93 1.73 3.79 -17.80
C ALA A 93 0.79 2.65 -17.39
N HIS A 94 -0.53 2.81 -17.62
CA HIS A 94 -1.50 1.74 -17.42
C HIS A 94 -1.15 0.53 -18.31
N ARG A 95 -0.94 0.73 -19.61
CA ARG A 95 -0.61 -0.35 -20.55
C ARG A 95 0.70 -1.05 -20.17
N PHE A 96 1.70 -0.31 -19.70
CA PHE A 96 2.95 -0.87 -19.19
C PHE A 96 2.70 -1.81 -18.00
N LEU A 97 1.99 -1.34 -16.97
CA LEU A 97 1.66 -2.18 -15.80
C LEU A 97 0.81 -3.40 -16.17
N LEU A 98 -0.18 -3.22 -17.06
CA LEU A 98 -1.02 -4.31 -17.52
C LEU A 98 -0.19 -5.40 -18.20
N ARG A 99 0.73 -5.02 -19.09
CA ARG A 99 1.63 -5.97 -19.77
C ARG A 99 2.59 -6.67 -18.80
N CYS A 100 3.10 -5.96 -17.79
CA CYS A 100 3.88 -6.59 -16.72
C CYS A 100 3.03 -7.60 -15.95
N SER A 101 1.79 -7.26 -15.60
CA SER A 101 0.85 -8.18 -14.95
C SER A 101 0.55 -9.42 -15.81
N ASP A 102 0.29 -9.24 -17.10
CA ASP A 102 0.04 -10.32 -18.06
C ASP A 102 1.26 -11.23 -18.25
N ALA A 103 2.47 -10.66 -18.12
CA ALA A 103 3.73 -11.41 -18.10
C ALA A 103 3.97 -12.16 -16.77
N GLY A 104 3.11 -11.95 -15.76
CA GLY A 104 3.18 -12.61 -14.46
C GLY A 104 3.91 -11.82 -13.37
N ASN A 105 4.22 -10.54 -13.60
CA ASN A 105 4.85 -9.68 -12.60
C ASN A 105 3.87 -9.36 -11.46
N THR A 106 4.15 -9.86 -10.27
CA THR A 106 3.24 -9.73 -9.12
C THR A 106 3.16 -8.32 -8.58
N ASP A 107 4.26 -7.56 -8.61
CA ASP A 107 4.29 -6.17 -8.13
C ASP A 107 3.45 -5.26 -9.03
N ALA A 108 3.48 -5.50 -10.34
CA ALA A 108 2.63 -4.80 -11.30
C ALA A 108 1.15 -5.15 -11.10
N SER A 109 0.80 -6.44 -10.94
CA SER A 109 -0.56 -6.86 -10.61
C SER A 109 -1.05 -6.20 -9.32
N TYR A 110 -0.20 -6.15 -8.29
CA TYR A 110 -0.53 -5.51 -7.02
C TYR A 110 -0.73 -4.00 -7.17
N LEU A 111 0.20 -3.28 -7.78
CA LEU A 111 0.12 -1.84 -7.97
C LEU A 111 -1.09 -1.46 -8.82
N LEU A 112 -1.25 -2.07 -9.99
CA LEU A 112 -2.38 -1.80 -10.88
C LEU A 112 -3.71 -2.16 -10.21
N GLY A 113 -3.76 -3.28 -9.47
CA GLY A 113 -4.92 -3.67 -8.68
C GLY A 113 -5.33 -2.62 -7.66
N MET A 114 -4.37 -2.07 -6.92
CA MET A 114 -4.60 -0.97 -5.96
C MET A 114 -5.12 0.30 -6.65
N ILE A 115 -4.54 0.67 -7.79
CA ILE A 115 -4.94 1.85 -8.58
C ILE A 115 -6.36 1.67 -9.12
N LEU A 116 -6.66 0.55 -9.78
CA LEU A 116 -7.99 0.30 -10.34
C LEU A 116 -9.06 0.26 -9.25
N TYR A 117 -8.74 -0.34 -8.10
CA TYR A 117 -9.66 -0.47 -6.98
C TYR A 117 -10.00 0.87 -6.31
N TYR A 118 -8.99 1.67 -5.95
CA TYR A 118 -9.20 2.89 -5.17
C TYR A 118 -9.29 4.17 -6.00
N CYS A 119 -8.59 4.24 -7.14
CA CYS A 119 -8.41 5.49 -7.90
C CYS A 119 -9.30 5.56 -9.15
N ALA A 120 -9.38 4.49 -9.93
CA ALA A 120 -10.10 4.47 -11.20
C ALA A 120 -11.57 4.03 -11.07
N GLY A 121 -12.00 3.59 -9.88
CA GLY A 121 -13.36 3.12 -9.63
C GLY A 121 -13.71 1.74 -10.22
N ASN A 122 -12.78 1.10 -10.93
CA ASN A 122 -12.96 -0.25 -11.48
C ASN A 122 -12.58 -1.32 -10.44
N ARG A 123 -13.41 -1.42 -9.40
CA ARG A 123 -13.20 -2.35 -8.28
C ARG A 123 -13.17 -3.84 -8.67
N PRO A 124 -14.01 -4.34 -9.61
CA PRO A 124 -13.93 -5.74 -10.02
C PRO A 124 -12.56 -6.09 -10.60
N ALA A 125 -12.08 -5.31 -11.58
CA ALA A 125 -10.76 -5.54 -12.17
C ALA A 125 -9.62 -5.34 -11.15
N GLY A 126 -9.75 -4.32 -10.29
CA GLY A 126 -8.79 -4.10 -9.21
C GLY A 126 -8.71 -5.29 -8.24
N SER A 127 -9.85 -5.86 -7.86
CA SER A 127 -9.91 -7.03 -6.96
C SER A 127 -9.34 -8.29 -7.60
N GLU A 128 -9.57 -8.48 -8.90
CA GLU A 128 -9.03 -9.60 -9.67
C GLU A 128 -7.49 -9.56 -9.73
N LEU A 129 -6.91 -8.40 -10.04
CA LEU A 129 -5.45 -8.25 -10.06
C LEU A 129 -4.82 -8.40 -8.67
N LEU A 130 -5.48 -7.89 -7.62
CA LEU A 130 -5.06 -8.13 -6.24
C LEU A 130 -5.10 -9.62 -5.88
N ALA A 131 -6.17 -10.33 -6.28
CA ALA A 131 -6.28 -11.77 -6.08
C ALA A 131 -5.20 -12.54 -6.84
N GLN A 132 -4.89 -12.14 -8.08
CA GLN A 132 -3.81 -12.73 -8.88
C GLN A 132 -2.44 -12.58 -8.19
N ALA A 133 -2.12 -11.37 -7.69
CA ALA A 133 -0.90 -11.13 -6.94
C ALA A 133 -0.85 -11.94 -5.63
N ALA A 134 -1.98 -11.99 -4.91
CA ALA A 134 -2.11 -12.73 -3.66
C ALA A 134 -1.96 -14.26 -3.84
N LEU A 135 -2.55 -14.83 -4.89
CA LEU A 135 -2.41 -16.25 -5.25
C LEU A 135 -0.95 -16.63 -5.51
N ARG A 136 -0.18 -15.73 -6.13
CA ARG A 136 1.27 -15.88 -6.31
C ARG A 136 2.09 -15.53 -5.08
N GLY A 137 1.44 -15.12 -4.00
CA GLY A 137 2.09 -14.97 -2.70
C GLY A 137 2.59 -13.59 -2.34
N HIS A 138 2.19 -12.56 -3.09
CA HIS A 138 2.56 -11.18 -2.80
C HIS A 138 1.98 -10.73 -1.45
N ALA A 139 2.86 -10.43 -0.50
CA ALA A 139 2.50 -10.25 0.89
C ALA A 139 1.62 -8.99 1.10
N GLU A 140 1.92 -7.90 0.39
CA GLU A 140 1.18 -6.63 0.42
C GLU A 140 -0.18 -6.76 -0.26
N ALA A 141 -0.31 -7.56 -1.32
CA ALA A 141 -1.59 -7.87 -1.93
C ALA A 141 -2.49 -8.65 -0.97
N LEU A 142 -1.96 -9.71 -0.34
CA LEU A 142 -2.65 -10.49 0.69
C LEU A 142 -3.14 -9.59 1.83
N TYR A 143 -2.25 -8.72 2.35
CA TYR A 143 -2.63 -7.77 3.40
C TYR A 143 -3.67 -6.74 2.92
N SER A 144 -3.55 -6.25 1.70
CA SER A 144 -4.50 -5.30 1.11
C SER A 144 -5.90 -5.90 0.98
N MET A 145 -5.99 -7.15 0.54
CA MET A 145 -7.24 -7.90 0.50
C MET A 145 -7.80 -8.13 1.92
N ALA A 146 -6.94 -8.43 2.90
CA ALA A 146 -7.39 -8.56 4.30
C ALA A 146 -8.05 -7.28 4.80
N ILE A 147 -7.45 -6.11 4.53
CA ILE A 147 -8.03 -4.81 4.90
C ILE A 147 -9.35 -4.54 4.18
N ILE A 148 -9.43 -4.87 2.88
CA ILE A 148 -10.69 -4.80 2.13
C ILE A 148 -11.77 -5.66 2.79
N GLN A 149 -11.45 -6.88 3.23
CA GLN A 149 -12.40 -7.79 3.86
C GLN A 149 -12.78 -7.39 5.29
N PHE A 150 -11.84 -6.89 6.10
CA PHE A 150 -12.14 -6.37 7.44
C PHE A 150 -13.08 -5.17 7.39
N ASN A 151 -12.83 -4.29 6.43
CA ASN A 151 -13.62 -3.09 6.26
C ASN A 151 -14.85 -3.36 5.39
N GLY A 152 -14.92 -4.45 4.63
CA GLY A 152 -15.96 -4.68 3.63
C GLY A 152 -15.94 -3.64 2.52
N SER A 153 -14.74 -3.13 2.18
CA SER A 153 -14.56 -2.05 1.21
C SER A 153 -15.18 -2.41 -0.14
N GLY A 154 -15.74 -1.42 -0.84
CA GLY A 154 -16.29 -1.59 -2.19
C GLY A 154 -17.65 -2.28 -2.27
N GLY A 155 -18.24 -2.64 -1.12
CA GLY A 155 -19.58 -3.22 -0.99
C GLY A 155 -20.39 -2.61 0.15
N SER A 156 -21.49 -3.27 0.53
CA SER A 156 -22.33 -2.86 1.66
C SER A 156 -21.62 -3.12 3.00
N LYS A 157 -22.19 -2.63 4.11
CA LYS A 157 -21.64 -2.86 5.46
C LYS A 157 -21.52 -4.35 5.82
N ASP A 158 -22.34 -5.18 5.20
CA ASP A 158 -22.42 -6.63 5.41
C ASP A 158 -21.43 -7.40 4.56
N SER A 159 -20.73 -6.73 3.63
CA SER A 159 -19.64 -7.33 2.84
C SER A 159 -18.38 -7.64 3.67
N ARG A 160 -18.40 -7.41 4.99
CA ARG A 160 -17.28 -7.75 5.87
C ARG A 160 -17.19 -9.25 6.08
N ASN A 161 -16.03 -9.83 5.76
CA ASN A 161 -15.75 -11.22 6.04
C ASN A 161 -14.52 -11.35 6.94
N LEU A 162 -14.77 -11.36 8.26
CA LEU A 162 -13.70 -11.38 9.27
C LEU A 162 -12.88 -12.68 9.23
N LEU A 163 -13.51 -13.81 8.89
CA LEU A 163 -12.85 -15.11 8.77
C LEU A 163 -11.83 -15.08 7.62
N VAL A 164 -12.28 -14.67 6.43
CA VAL A 164 -11.39 -14.53 5.25
C VAL A 164 -10.30 -13.50 5.53
N ALA A 165 -10.64 -12.36 6.14
CA ALA A 165 -9.68 -11.33 6.47
C ALA A 165 -8.57 -11.83 7.42
N ALA A 166 -8.92 -12.56 8.47
CA ALA A 166 -7.95 -13.13 9.39
C ALA A 166 -7.07 -14.21 8.73
N HIS A 167 -7.63 -15.04 7.86
CA HIS A 167 -6.86 -16.00 7.06
C HIS A 167 -5.86 -15.32 6.12
N LEU A 168 -6.28 -14.26 5.42
CA LEU A 168 -5.39 -13.47 4.57
C LEU A 168 -4.28 -12.80 5.38
N CYS A 169 -4.58 -12.31 6.59
CA CYS A 169 -3.56 -11.79 7.50
C CYS A 169 -2.56 -12.88 7.94
N ALA A 170 -3.04 -14.08 8.27
CA ALA A 170 -2.16 -15.20 8.59
C ALA A 170 -1.25 -15.59 7.42
N HIS A 171 -1.79 -15.60 6.21
CA HIS A 171 -1.03 -15.90 4.99
C HIS A 171 0.02 -14.82 4.71
N ALA A 172 -0.36 -13.54 4.74
CA ALA A 172 0.58 -12.42 4.59
C ALA A 172 1.66 -12.42 5.68
N ALA A 173 1.29 -12.70 6.93
CA ALA A 173 2.23 -12.80 8.05
C ALA A 173 3.23 -13.94 7.86
N GLY A 174 2.78 -15.09 7.34
CA GLY A 174 3.65 -16.22 6.97
C GLY A 174 4.64 -15.88 5.84
N ARG A 175 4.42 -14.77 5.11
CA ARG A 175 5.34 -14.22 4.10
C ARG A 175 6.16 -13.03 4.61
N GLY A 176 6.17 -12.80 5.93
CA GLY A 176 6.96 -11.75 6.56
C GLY A 176 6.28 -10.38 6.62
N HIS A 177 4.99 -10.26 6.27
CA HIS A 177 4.29 -8.98 6.33
C HIS A 177 3.98 -8.57 7.78
N THR A 178 4.75 -7.63 8.32
CA THR A 178 4.67 -7.25 9.75
C THR A 178 3.34 -6.61 10.15
N ASP A 179 2.73 -5.79 9.31
CA ASP A 179 1.41 -5.22 9.64
C ASP A 179 0.32 -6.30 9.71
N ALA A 180 0.39 -7.30 8.83
CA ALA A 180 -0.56 -8.41 8.82
C ALA A 180 -0.41 -9.27 10.07
N LEU A 181 0.84 -9.48 10.52
CA LEU A 181 1.13 -10.16 11.79
C LEU A 181 0.52 -9.41 12.99
N ARG A 182 0.58 -8.07 12.98
CA ARG A 182 -0.08 -7.25 14.01
C ARG A 182 -1.59 -7.37 13.97
N GLU A 183 -2.20 -7.26 12.80
CA GLU A 183 -3.65 -7.45 12.64
C GLU A 183 -4.07 -8.84 13.14
N LEU A 184 -3.34 -9.89 12.76
CA LEU A 184 -3.58 -11.25 13.23
C LEU A 184 -3.49 -11.34 14.76
N GLY A 185 -2.48 -10.71 15.37
CA GLY A 185 -2.35 -10.66 16.83
C GLY A 185 -3.58 -10.07 17.52
N HIS A 186 -4.19 -9.04 16.95
CA HIS A 186 -5.46 -8.51 17.43
C HIS A 186 -6.64 -9.46 17.15
N CYS A 187 -6.73 -10.04 15.96
CA CYS A 187 -7.77 -11.01 15.63
C CYS A 187 -7.79 -12.20 16.60
N VAL A 188 -6.62 -12.76 16.90
CA VAL A 188 -6.48 -13.87 17.85
C VAL A 188 -6.75 -13.42 19.28
N SER A 189 -6.36 -12.20 19.67
CA SER A 189 -6.64 -11.68 21.03
C SER A 189 -8.14 -11.48 21.28
N ASP A 190 -8.85 -10.96 20.28
CA ASP A 190 -10.23 -10.51 20.41
C ASP A 190 -11.24 -11.56 19.92
N GLY A 191 -10.80 -12.56 19.14
CA GLY A 191 -11.65 -13.57 18.51
C GLY A 191 -12.28 -13.13 17.18
N TYR A 192 -11.67 -12.19 16.46
CA TYR A 192 -12.19 -11.72 15.17
C TYR A 192 -11.84 -12.67 14.03
N GLY A 193 -12.83 -13.47 13.60
CA GLY A 193 -12.67 -14.40 12.49
C GLY A 193 -11.83 -15.64 12.80
N VAL A 194 -11.32 -15.76 14.03
CA VAL A 194 -10.48 -16.88 14.50
C VAL A 194 -10.80 -17.19 15.95
N ARG A 195 -10.36 -18.36 16.43
CA ARG A 195 -10.51 -18.74 17.84
C ARG A 195 -9.76 -17.75 18.74
N LYS A 196 -10.45 -17.23 19.75
CA LYS A 196 -9.87 -16.32 20.74
C LYS A 196 -8.78 -17.01 21.57
N SER A 197 -7.61 -16.38 21.66
CA SER A 197 -6.51 -16.74 22.55
C SER A 197 -5.66 -15.52 22.88
N VAL A 198 -5.90 -14.93 24.06
CA VAL A 198 -5.21 -13.70 24.48
C VAL A 198 -3.69 -13.89 24.55
N SER A 199 -3.22 -15.04 25.05
CA SER A 199 -1.78 -15.33 25.17
C SER A 199 -1.11 -15.48 23.80
N ALA A 200 -1.74 -16.18 22.87
CA ALA A 200 -1.23 -16.33 21.50
C ALA A 200 -1.23 -14.98 20.75
N GLY A 201 -2.32 -14.22 20.86
CA GLY A 201 -2.42 -12.89 20.26
C GLY A 201 -1.36 -11.93 20.77
N ARG A 202 -1.09 -11.91 22.09
CA ARG A 202 0.01 -11.13 22.69
C ARG A 202 1.37 -11.51 22.12
N ARG A 203 1.68 -12.81 21.95
CA ARG A 203 2.94 -13.26 21.34
C ARG A 203 3.12 -12.72 19.91
N LEU A 204 2.06 -12.77 19.10
CA LEU A 204 2.10 -12.24 17.73
C LEU A 204 2.34 -10.72 17.71
N LEU A 205 1.74 -9.97 18.63
CA LEU A 205 1.95 -8.52 18.75
C LEU A 205 3.39 -8.17 19.17
N VAL A 206 3.96 -8.92 20.12
CA VAL A 206 5.37 -8.78 20.50
C VAL A 206 6.29 -9.08 19.31
N GLN A 207 6.00 -10.16 18.56
CA GLN A 207 6.75 -10.50 17.35
C GLN A 207 6.65 -9.41 16.28
N ALA A 208 5.47 -8.82 16.07
CA ALA A 208 5.32 -7.72 15.12
C ALA A 208 6.15 -6.50 15.52
N ASN A 209 6.16 -6.14 16.80
CA ASN A 209 6.99 -5.04 17.30
C ASN A 209 8.49 -5.34 17.15
N PHE A 210 8.91 -6.58 17.42
CA PHE A 210 10.29 -7.02 17.22
C PHE A 210 10.70 -6.92 15.73
N ASN A 211 9.86 -7.42 14.82
CA ASN A 211 10.12 -7.37 13.37
C ASN A 211 10.30 -5.92 12.88
N GLU A 212 9.46 -4.99 13.35
CA GLU A 212 9.59 -3.57 13.04
C GLU A 212 10.88 -2.97 13.58
N MET A 213 11.23 -3.27 14.84
CA MET A 213 12.47 -2.80 15.44
C MET A 213 13.69 -3.28 14.64
N CYS A 214 13.72 -4.56 14.26
CA CYS A 214 14.78 -5.10 13.41
C CYS A 214 14.83 -4.43 12.04
N ALA A 215 13.67 -4.12 11.43
CA ALA A 215 13.63 -3.40 10.16
C ALA A 215 14.18 -1.97 10.29
N ALA A 216 13.84 -1.26 11.37
CA ALA A 216 14.35 0.08 11.66
C ALA A 216 15.87 0.08 11.89
N LEU A 217 16.41 -0.88 12.64
CA LEU A 217 17.85 -1.02 12.87
C LEU A 217 18.61 -1.29 11.56
N ARG A 218 18.08 -2.15 10.69
CA ARG A 218 18.67 -2.42 9.36
C ARG A 218 18.66 -1.18 8.47
N ALA A 219 17.58 -0.39 8.49
CA ALA A 219 17.49 0.86 7.75
C ALA A 219 18.40 1.97 8.32
N GLY A 220 18.77 1.88 9.61
CA GLY A 220 19.69 2.81 10.28
C GLY A 220 21.17 2.49 10.05
N ALA A 221 21.53 1.23 9.80
CA ALA A 221 22.92 0.76 9.69
C ALA A 221 23.72 1.35 8.50
N GLY A 222 23.07 2.05 7.56
CA GLY A 222 23.71 2.75 6.44
C GLY A 222 24.01 4.24 6.68
N GLN A 223 23.68 4.79 7.84
CA GLN A 223 24.04 6.15 8.22
C GLN A 223 25.01 6.10 9.40
N GLY A 224 26.22 6.64 9.24
CA GLY A 224 27.27 6.61 10.25
C GLY A 224 26.74 6.95 11.65
N VAL A 225 26.71 5.95 12.52
CA VAL A 225 26.20 6.08 13.89
C VAL A 225 27.30 6.70 14.74
N GLN A 226 27.07 7.91 15.27
CA GLN A 226 27.77 8.33 16.47
C GLN A 226 27.41 7.34 17.59
N ARG A 227 28.42 6.66 18.14
CA ARG A 227 28.27 5.69 19.22
C ARG A 227 27.56 6.33 20.41
N PRO A 228 26.45 5.75 20.92
CA PRO A 228 25.96 6.12 22.23
C PRO A 228 26.88 5.51 23.28
N SER A 229 27.35 6.35 24.19
CA SER A 229 28.09 5.96 25.37
C SER A 229 27.15 5.38 26.43
N HIS A 230 27.53 4.20 26.92
CA HIS A 230 27.04 3.46 28.10
C HIS A 230 25.75 2.62 28.02
N GLU A 231 26.00 1.32 28.22
CA GLU A 231 25.25 0.33 29.00
C GLU A 231 23.78 0.05 28.66
N CYS A 232 23.62 -0.98 27.83
CA CYS A 232 22.43 -1.82 27.75
C CYS A 232 22.34 -2.69 29.01
N LEU A 233 21.18 -2.69 29.67
CA LEU A 233 20.40 -3.87 30.07
C LEU A 233 19.09 -3.37 30.71
N LEU A 234 18.04 -3.24 29.89
CA LEU A 234 16.63 -3.10 30.33
C LEU A 234 16.33 -2.03 31.41
N SER A 235 16.06 -0.78 31.03
CA SER A 235 15.29 0.11 31.91
C SER A 235 14.24 0.89 31.12
N ASP A 236 13.08 0.24 30.99
CA ASP A 236 11.75 0.87 30.95
C ASP A 236 11.40 1.74 29.74
N PHE A 237 11.15 1.06 28.61
CA PHE A 237 10.33 1.48 27.45
C PHE A 237 10.72 2.78 26.69
N GLY A 238 11.97 3.25 26.80
CA GLY A 238 12.45 4.54 26.28
C GLY A 238 13.05 4.62 24.86
N CYS A 239 12.67 3.79 23.87
CA CYS A 239 13.19 3.89 22.48
C CYS A 239 12.53 5.00 21.62
N HIS A 240 12.18 6.15 22.22
CA HIS A 240 11.26 7.11 21.60
C HIS A 240 11.86 8.01 20.51
N HIS A 241 13.19 8.13 20.38
CA HIS A 241 13.77 9.17 19.50
C HIS A 241 14.60 8.69 18.30
N VAL A 242 15.13 7.47 18.28
CA VAL A 242 16.03 7.06 17.18
C VAL A 242 15.28 6.36 16.01
N ALA A 243 14.06 5.88 16.24
CA ALA A 243 13.28 5.13 15.24
C ALA A 243 11.95 5.78 14.82
N ALA A 244 11.56 6.92 15.41
CA ALA A 244 10.23 7.50 15.25
C ALA A 244 9.92 8.08 13.86
N GLY A 245 10.91 8.20 12.97
CA GLY A 245 10.77 8.84 11.66
C GLY A 245 10.94 7.95 10.42
N ARG A 246 11.22 6.64 10.55
CA ARG A 246 11.49 5.79 9.38
C ARG A 246 10.42 4.74 9.14
N ALA A 247 9.39 5.26 8.49
CA ALA A 247 8.72 4.70 7.33
C ALA A 247 8.48 3.19 7.35
N ARG A 248 7.19 2.82 7.43
CA ARG A 248 6.67 1.70 6.64
C ARG A 248 7.45 1.67 5.32
N ALA A 249 8.10 0.54 4.99
CA ALA A 249 8.83 0.42 3.74
C ALA A 249 7.96 0.99 2.62
N ALA A 250 8.47 2.01 1.94
CA ALA A 250 7.67 2.79 1.02
C ALA A 250 7.24 1.87 -0.12
N ASN A 251 5.97 1.52 -0.12
CA ASN A 251 5.37 0.68 -1.13
C ASN A 251 4.80 1.60 -2.21
N GLY A 252 5.23 1.39 -3.46
CA GLY A 252 4.83 2.23 -4.60
C GLY A 252 3.31 2.42 -4.73
N ALA A 253 2.51 1.42 -4.33
CA ALA A 253 1.06 1.56 -4.33
C ALA A 253 0.57 2.60 -3.32
N ASN A 254 1.07 2.58 -2.09
CA ASN A 254 0.68 3.55 -1.08
C ASN A 254 1.15 4.97 -1.43
N GLU A 255 2.35 5.09 -1.99
CA GLU A 255 2.86 6.38 -2.49
C GLU A 255 1.97 6.93 -3.59
N PHE A 256 1.59 6.08 -4.57
CA PHE A 256 0.67 6.46 -5.63
C PHE A 256 -0.67 6.93 -5.06
N LEU A 257 -1.28 6.16 -4.14
CA LEU A 257 -2.56 6.53 -3.53
C LEU A 257 -2.46 7.88 -2.79
N ALA A 258 -1.44 8.06 -1.96
CA ALA A 258 -1.25 9.29 -1.21
C ALA A 258 -1.10 10.50 -2.14
N GLU A 259 -0.29 10.38 -3.19
CA GLU A 259 -0.09 11.43 -4.19
C GLU A 259 -1.35 11.70 -5.01
N TRP A 260 -2.07 10.65 -5.41
CA TRP A 260 -3.29 10.74 -6.21
C TRP A 260 -4.38 11.53 -5.50
N PHE A 261 -4.60 11.27 -4.21
CA PHE A 261 -5.63 12.00 -3.45
C PHE A 261 -5.15 13.35 -2.91
N ALA A 262 -3.84 13.61 -2.86
CA ALA A 262 -3.31 14.91 -2.46
C ALA A 262 -3.33 15.96 -3.60
N THR A 263 -3.17 15.52 -4.85
CA THR A 263 -2.94 16.42 -6.01
C THR A 263 -4.18 16.72 -6.85
N ARG A 264 -5.30 16.00 -6.65
CA ARG A 264 -6.51 16.20 -7.46
C ARG A 264 -7.41 17.29 -6.85
N PRO A 265 -7.99 18.18 -7.67
CA PRO A 265 -8.89 19.22 -7.17
C PRO A 265 -10.04 18.61 -6.38
N ALA A 266 -10.44 19.29 -5.30
CA ALA A 266 -11.50 18.83 -4.40
C ALA A 266 -12.76 18.39 -5.15
N ALA A 267 -13.16 19.05 -6.24
CA ALA A 267 -14.32 18.67 -7.05
C ALA A 267 -14.21 17.30 -7.75
N VAL A 268 -13.04 16.92 -8.25
CA VAL A 268 -12.82 15.60 -8.91
C VAL A 268 -12.60 14.51 -7.87
N ALA A 269 -11.95 14.85 -6.75
CA ALA A 269 -11.80 13.97 -5.59
C ALA A 269 -13.14 13.70 -4.89
N GLU A 270 -14.03 14.70 -4.78
CA GLU A 270 -15.38 14.55 -4.22
C GLU A 270 -16.30 13.73 -5.12
N ALA A 271 -16.14 13.82 -6.45
CA ALA A 271 -16.86 12.98 -7.39
C ALA A 271 -16.34 11.53 -7.38
N ALA A 272 -15.01 11.32 -7.30
CA ALA A 272 -14.39 9.99 -7.27
C ALA A 272 -14.51 9.28 -5.90
N ALA A 273 -14.48 10.05 -4.81
CA ALA A 273 -14.57 9.60 -3.43
C ALA A 273 -15.86 10.09 -2.76
N GLY A 274 -16.97 10.24 -3.50
CA GLY A 274 -18.31 10.58 -2.99
C GLY A 274 -18.37 11.52 -1.77
N ALA A 275 -18.43 12.83 -1.99
CA ALA A 275 -18.72 13.89 -1.01
C ALA A 275 -18.62 13.48 0.48
N GLY A 276 -17.41 13.61 1.06
CA GLY A 276 -17.16 13.38 2.49
C GLY A 276 -16.52 12.03 2.87
N LEU A 277 -15.94 11.28 1.92
CA LEU A 277 -15.06 10.15 2.26
C LEU A 277 -13.70 10.66 2.73
N ARG A 278 -13.15 9.99 3.75
CA ARG A 278 -11.88 10.38 4.38
C ARG A 278 -10.73 9.49 3.94
N LEU A 279 -9.52 10.04 3.93
CA LEU A 279 -8.30 9.24 3.83
C LEU A 279 -7.91 8.64 5.17
N CYS A 280 -7.22 7.50 5.14
CA CYS A 280 -6.54 6.99 6.32
C CYS A 280 -5.52 8.02 6.82
N SER A 281 -5.60 8.35 8.11
CA SER A 281 -4.77 9.38 8.75
C SER A 281 -3.31 8.98 8.89
N GLN A 282 -2.90 7.76 8.55
CA GLN A 282 -1.48 7.44 8.47
C GLN A 282 -0.91 7.99 7.14
N PRO A 283 0.00 8.98 7.15
CA PRO A 283 0.38 9.71 5.93
C PRO A 283 0.92 8.81 4.80
N ALA A 284 1.67 7.76 5.15
CA ALA A 284 2.22 6.79 4.20
C ALA A 284 1.23 5.68 3.75
N CYS A 285 -0.07 5.83 4.01
CA CYS A 285 -1.10 4.84 3.63
C CYS A 285 -1.82 5.20 2.34
N GLY A 286 -2.32 6.44 2.22
CA GLY A 286 -3.03 6.93 1.05
C GLY A 286 -4.42 6.32 0.79
N ARG A 287 -4.86 5.29 1.52
CA ARG A 287 -6.15 4.63 1.27
C ARG A 287 -7.34 5.54 1.58
N PRO A 288 -8.29 5.71 0.65
CA PRO A 288 -9.57 6.37 0.91
C PRO A 288 -10.60 5.39 1.49
N GLU A 289 -11.54 5.92 2.29
CA GLU A 289 -12.81 5.24 2.54
C GLU A 289 -13.51 4.99 1.20
N THR A 290 -14.18 3.85 1.06
CA THR A 290 -15.07 3.54 -0.08
C THR A 290 -16.53 3.83 0.24
N ARG A 291 -16.85 3.99 1.53
CA ARG A 291 -18.15 4.43 2.05
C ARG A 291 -17.96 5.28 3.30
N LYS A 292 -18.92 6.16 3.59
CA LYS A 292 -18.84 7.07 4.74
C LYS A 292 -18.69 6.30 6.04
N ASN A 293 -17.75 6.72 6.89
CA ASN A 293 -17.49 6.13 8.20
C ASN A 293 -17.11 4.64 8.14
N GLU A 294 -16.47 4.19 7.06
CA GLU A 294 -15.92 2.85 6.94
C GLU A 294 -14.75 2.62 7.90
N PHE A 295 -13.91 3.63 8.07
CA PHE A 295 -12.67 3.50 8.83
C PHE A 295 -12.89 3.68 10.33
N ARG A 296 -12.02 3.01 11.08
CA ARG A 296 -12.00 3.02 12.55
C ARG A 296 -11.53 4.40 13.01
N ARG A 297 -12.21 5.01 13.97
CA ARG A 297 -11.77 6.27 14.60
C ARG A 297 -10.82 5.98 15.75
N CYS A 298 -9.88 6.87 16.02
CA CYS A 298 -9.12 6.83 17.26
C CYS A 298 -10.10 6.88 18.44
N SER A 299 -10.03 5.92 19.37
CA SER A 299 -10.93 5.84 20.51
C SER A 299 -10.73 6.98 21.52
N ALA A 300 -9.57 7.64 21.50
CA ALA A 300 -9.24 8.72 22.42
C ALA A 300 -9.77 10.07 21.95
N CYS A 301 -9.44 10.51 20.72
CA CYS A 301 -9.88 11.82 20.21
C CYS A 301 -11.10 11.77 19.28
N GLY A 302 -11.40 10.63 18.66
CA GLY A 302 -12.47 10.49 17.67
C GLY A 302 -12.25 11.21 16.33
N VAL A 303 -11.18 12.01 16.19
CA VAL A 303 -10.91 12.88 15.03
C VAL A 303 -10.29 12.10 13.86
N VAL A 304 -9.17 11.42 14.11
CA VAL A 304 -8.40 10.71 13.07
C VAL A 304 -8.98 9.32 12.79
N VAL A 305 -8.70 8.80 11.58
CA VAL A 305 -9.23 7.51 11.11
C VAL A 305 -8.21 6.58 10.48
N TYR A 306 -8.47 5.29 10.61
CA TYR A 306 -7.55 4.24 10.19
C TYR A 306 -8.26 3.09 9.48
N CYS A 307 -7.71 2.70 8.33
CA CYS A 307 -8.13 1.50 7.62
C CYS A 307 -7.75 0.21 8.39
N SER A 308 -6.73 0.27 9.24
CA SER A 308 -6.16 -0.87 9.97
C SER A 308 -5.65 -0.46 11.36
N ARG A 309 -5.63 -1.40 12.31
CA ARG A 309 -4.96 -1.21 13.61
C ARG A 309 -3.45 -1.04 13.43
N ALA A 310 -2.85 -1.61 12.39
CA ALA A 310 -1.46 -1.36 12.03
C ALA A 310 -1.21 0.10 11.62
N CYS A 311 -2.08 0.68 10.78
CA CYS A 311 -2.01 2.11 10.47
C CYS A 311 -2.20 2.99 11.71
N GLN A 312 -3.12 2.62 12.61
CA GLN A 312 -3.27 3.30 13.89
C GLN A 312 -1.99 3.23 14.72
N ALA A 313 -1.40 2.05 14.88
CA ALA A 313 -0.19 1.84 15.67
C ALA A 313 1.02 2.61 15.10
N LEU A 314 1.16 2.65 13.77
CA LEU A 314 2.19 3.43 13.09
C LEU A 314 2.00 4.93 13.30
N HIS A 315 0.79 5.46 13.08
CA HIS A 315 0.50 6.88 13.28
C HIS A 315 0.68 7.30 14.76
N TRP A 316 0.24 6.44 15.69
CA TRP A 316 0.39 6.66 17.13
C TRP A 316 1.86 6.83 17.55
N ARG A 317 2.76 6.03 16.97
CA ARG A 317 4.21 6.11 17.23
C ARG A 317 4.89 7.27 16.50
N ALA A 318 4.36 7.69 15.34
CA ALA A 318 4.93 8.77 14.53
C ALA A 318 4.72 10.18 15.13
N GLY A 319 3.85 10.32 16.14
CA GLY A 319 3.61 11.60 16.80
C GLY A 319 2.18 11.79 17.29
N HIS A 320 1.21 11.06 16.71
CA HIS A 320 -0.20 11.28 17.05
C HIS A 320 -0.52 11.12 18.55
N ARG A 321 0.25 10.32 19.30
CA ARG A 321 0.06 10.19 20.76
C ARG A 321 0.08 11.54 21.47
N THR A 322 1.02 12.43 21.14
CA THR A 322 1.17 13.73 21.81
C THR A 322 0.08 14.69 21.35
N GLU A 323 -0.20 14.74 20.05
CA GLU A 323 -1.28 15.51 19.46
C GLU A 323 -2.65 15.13 20.05
N CYS A 324 -2.90 13.83 20.20
CA CYS A 324 -4.14 13.28 20.72
C CYS A 324 -4.34 13.65 22.20
N ALA A 325 -3.28 13.61 23.01
CA ALA A 325 -3.34 14.00 24.41
C ALA A 325 -3.70 15.50 24.55
N ASN A 326 -3.08 16.34 23.73
CA ASN A 326 -3.33 17.79 23.71
C ASN A 326 -4.77 18.11 23.26
N ALA A 327 -5.26 17.43 22.21
CA ALA A 327 -6.62 17.61 21.72
C ALA A 327 -7.67 17.21 22.77
N ASN A 328 -7.43 16.12 23.51
CA ASN A 328 -8.32 15.69 24.59
C ASN A 328 -8.30 16.64 25.78
N ALA A 329 -7.13 17.19 26.14
CA ALA A 329 -7.01 18.20 27.19
C ALA A 329 -7.78 19.49 26.84
N ALA A 330 -7.65 19.96 25.60
CA ALA A 330 -8.39 21.13 25.10
C ALA A 330 -9.91 20.89 25.03
N GLY A 331 -10.33 19.71 24.56
CA GLY A 331 -11.75 19.33 24.52
C GLY A 331 -12.39 19.25 25.90
N ASN A 332 -11.69 18.69 26.88
CA ASN A 332 -12.15 18.63 28.27
C ASN A 332 -12.18 20.02 28.93
N ALA A 333 -11.21 20.89 28.66
CA ALA A 333 -11.22 22.26 29.15
C ALA A 333 -12.43 23.04 28.61
N ASN A 334 -12.74 22.90 27.32
CA ASN A 334 -13.87 23.58 26.70
C ASN A 334 -15.23 23.05 27.21
N ALA A 335 -15.34 21.73 27.42
CA ALA A 335 -16.53 21.11 28.01
C ALA A 335 -16.75 21.57 29.48
N ASN A 336 -15.66 21.76 30.24
CA ASN A 336 -15.74 22.24 31.62
C ASN A 336 -16.12 23.72 31.70
N VAL A 337 -15.68 24.54 30.74
CA VAL A 337 -16.10 25.95 30.61
C VAL A 337 -17.58 26.06 30.23
N GLN A 338 -18.07 25.21 29.31
CA GLN A 338 -19.49 25.17 28.95
C GLN A 338 -20.38 24.63 30.09
N ALA A 339 -19.92 23.64 30.85
CA ALA A 339 -20.62 23.15 32.03
C ALA A 339 -20.64 24.19 33.18
N GLY A 340 -19.55 24.93 33.38
CA GLY A 340 -19.49 26.04 34.34
C GLY A 340 -20.37 27.23 33.95
N ALA A 341 -20.49 27.54 32.66
CA ALA A 341 -21.39 28.57 32.15
C ALA A 341 -22.88 28.15 32.29
N ALA A 342 -23.20 26.86 32.13
CA ALA A 342 -24.55 26.33 32.35
C ALA A 342 -24.94 26.29 33.86
N ALA A 343 -23.98 26.08 34.76
CA ALA A 343 -24.22 26.08 36.21
C ALA A 343 -24.28 27.50 36.83
N GLY A 344 -23.75 28.53 36.16
CA GLY A 344 -23.81 29.93 36.59
C GLY A 344 -25.08 30.70 36.18
N GLY A 345 -25.99 30.07 35.43
CA GLY A 345 -27.17 30.72 34.84
C GLY A 345 -28.43 30.78 35.71
N SER A 346 -28.43 30.21 36.91
CA SER A 346 -29.60 30.16 37.80
C SER A 346 -29.40 30.97 39.08
N ASN A 347 -29.20 32.28 38.97
CA ASN A 347 -29.48 33.20 40.08
C ASN A 347 -29.72 34.67 39.65
N ALA A 348 -30.53 34.87 38.61
CA ALA A 348 -31.00 36.21 38.23
C ALA A 348 -32.45 36.13 37.72
N ASN A 349 -33.38 35.71 38.58
CA ASN A 349 -34.82 36.01 38.45
C ASN A 349 -35.55 35.62 39.74
N ALA A 350 -35.31 36.38 40.81
CA ALA A 350 -36.12 36.37 42.03
C ALA A 350 -36.11 37.76 42.67
N ALA A 351 -36.45 38.79 41.88
CA ALA A 351 -36.67 40.15 42.39
C ALA A 351 -37.50 40.97 41.39
N ALA A 352 -38.73 40.54 41.08
CA ALA A 352 -39.77 41.40 40.51
C ALA A 352 -41.10 40.63 40.49
N SER A 353 -41.86 40.71 41.59
CA SER A 353 -43.33 40.68 41.61
C SER A 353 -43.81 40.73 43.07
N ALA A 354 -43.81 41.94 43.63
CA ALA A 354 -44.57 42.29 44.82
C ALA A 354 -45.22 43.65 44.57
N LEU A 355 -46.32 43.63 43.82
CA LEU A 355 -47.34 44.68 43.72
C LEU A 355 -48.55 44.08 43.01
N MET A 356 -49.73 44.24 43.63
CA MET A 356 -51.06 43.75 43.26
C MET A 356 -51.51 42.42 43.88
N ALA A 357 -51.71 42.43 45.20
CA ALA A 357 -52.97 42.07 45.89
C ALA A 357 -52.80 42.31 47.39
#